data_AF-A0A1N6XEZ7-F1
#
_entry.id   AF-A0A1N6XEZ7-F1
#
_cell.length_a   1.000
_cell.length_b   1.000
_cell.length_c   1.000
_cell.angle_alpha   90.00
_cell.angle_beta   90.00
_cell.angle_gamma   90.00
#
_symmetry.space_group_name_H-M   'P 1'
#
loop_
_entity.id
_entity.type
_entity.pdbx_description
1 polymer ?
#
loop_
_entity_poly.entity_id
_entity_poly.type
_entity_poly.pdbx_seq_one_letter_code
_entity_poly.pdbx_strand_id
1 'polypeptide(L)'
;MWEPARIVETVKKPGCSPTLGGVTLPMGSKRSYGRLNQDSHSMTGQHDGSFYHTHFYAFPLLQILDLYTPTKCNPDGYLDLDIIMFTEIDPTWNNPGLAFFQHPESAAVANPVAHLACAAESALVTARKEPIESLWWCTGTWGNIYPLAGHIRSQDFNRTTGLIAAKLLSQQHRRGLARRTMGDENLCRGSIYPTIPKSQYKLTQFWPKSQTQRAMWLGEPPQTWEGGPGRHIPGTGNDAMYMIWRWTDCCSKL
;
A
#
# COMPACT_ATOMS: atom_id res chain seq x y z
N MET A 1 -8.66 17.74 -3.95
CA MET A 1 -9.60 16.84 -4.67
C MET A 1 -9.06 15.41 -4.63
N TRP A 2 -9.93 14.40 -4.56
CA TRP A 2 -9.53 12.99 -4.66
C TRP A 2 -9.35 12.57 -6.12
N GLU A 3 -8.18 12.01 -6.44
CA GLU A 3 -7.89 11.43 -7.75
C GLU A 3 -7.39 9.98 -7.60
N PRO A 4 -7.78 9.04 -8.47
CA PRO A 4 -7.11 7.75 -8.60
C PRO A 4 -5.74 7.98 -9.21
N ALA A 5 -4.68 7.80 -8.41
CA ALA A 5 -3.32 8.17 -8.80
C ALA A 5 -2.41 6.97 -9.08
N ARG A 6 -2.62 5.85 -8.38
CA ARG A 6 -1.72 4.69 -8.41
C ARG A 6 -2.51 3.39 -8.31
N ILE A 7 -1.93 2.32 -8.83
CA ILE A 7 -2.40 0.94 -8.60
C ILE A 7 -1.30 0.18 -7.87
N VAL A 8 -1.72 -0.63 -6.91
CA VAL A 8 -0.84 -1.54 -6.18
C VAL A 8 -1.42 -2.94 -6.23
N GLU A 9 -0.64 -3.88 -6.72
CA GLU A 9 -0.99 -5.29 -6.70
C GLU A 9 -0.07 -6.04 -5.77
N THR A 10 -0.63 -6.90 -4.91
CA THR A 10 0.08 -7.79 -4.00
C THR A 10 -0.10 -9.21 -4.47
N VAL A 11 0.99 -9.90 -4.78
CA VAL A 11 0.98 -11.21 -5.42
C VAL A 11 1.88 -12.21 -4.68
N LYS A 12 1.46 -13.47 -4.63
CA LYS A 12 2.31 -14.55 -4.08
C LYS A 12 3.29 -15.07 -5.10
N LYS A 13 2.84 -15.23 -6.35
CA LYS A 13 3.69 -15.73 -7.44
C LYS A 13 4.56 -14.57 -7.96
N PRO A 14 5.89 -14.69 -7.92
CA PRO A 14 6.76 -13.63 -8.44
C PRO A 14 6.50 -13.39 -9.93
N GLY A 15 6.46 -12.11 -10.31
CA GLY A 15 6.21 -11.67 -11.68
C GLY A 15 4.76 -11.80 -12.15
N CYS A 16 3.84 -12.32 -11.33
CA CYS A 16 2.42 -12.35 -11.67
C CYS A 16 1.83 -10.93 -11.58
N SER A 17 1.15 -10.45 -12.62
CA SER A 17 0.54 -9.12 -12.60
C SER A 17 -0.96 -9.16 -12.91
N PRO A 18 -1.82 -9.07 -11.88
CA PRO A 18 -3.26 -8.82 -12.07
C PRO A 18 -3.58 -7.58 -12.90
N THR A 19 -2.81 -6.49 -12.76
CA THR A 19 -2.98 -5.21 -13.45
C THR A 19 -2.77 -5.36 -14.96
N LEU A 20 -1.79 -6.17 -15.36
CA LEU A 20 -1.49 -6.47 -16.77
C LEU A 20 -2.32 -7.65 -17.31
N GLY A 21 -3.50 -7.91 -16.75
CA GLY A 21 -4.41 -8.97 -17.22
C GLY A 21 -4.04 -10.38 -16.77
N GLY A 22 -3.24 -10.52 -15.70
CA GLY A 22 -2.84 -11.82 -15.14
C GLY A 22 -1.63 -12.45 -15.83
N VAL A 23 -0.92 -11.72 -16.68
CA VAL A 23 0.33 -12.21 -17.29
C VAL A 23 1.40 -12.42 -16.21
N THR A 24 2.25 -13.43 -16.42
CA THR A 24 3.40 -13.66 -15.56
C THR A 24 4.68 -13.27 -16.28
N LEU A 25 5.28 -12.17 -15.85
CA LEU A 25 6.57 -11.71 -16.31
C LEU A 25 7.66 -12.70 -15.86
N PRO A 26 8.70 -12.95 -16.68
CA PRO A 26 9.78 -13.88 -16.36
C PRO A 26 10.74 -13.27 -15.32
N MET A 27 10.23 -13.03 -14.11
CA MET A 27 10.96 -12.40 -13.02
C MET A 27 10.92 -13.25 -11.75
N GLY A 28 12.00 -13.17 -10.97
CA GLY A 28 12.15 -13.93 -9.74
C GLY A 28 12.37 -15.43 -9.96
N SER A 29 12.32 -16.19 -8.86
CA SER A 29 12.51 -17.65 -8.88
C SER A 29 11.36 -18.35 -8.17
N LYS A 30 11.16 -19.65 -8.43
CA LYS A 30 10.19 -20.47 -7.67
C LYS A 30 10.47 -20.49 -6.17
N ARG A 31 11.70 -20.20 -5.74
CA ARG A 31 12.09 -20.13 -4.32
C ARG A 31 11.62 -18.85 -3.65
N SER A 32 11.24 -17.84 -4.42
CA SER A 32 10.78 -16.55 -3.93
C SER A 32 9.25 -16.49 -3.80
N TYR A 33 8.54 -17.62 -3.83
CA TYR A 33 7.07 -17.59 -3.71
C TYR A 33 6.62 -17.02 -2.36
N GLY A 34 5.65 -16.12 -2.43
CA GLY A 34 4.87 -15.65 -1.30
C GLY A 34 3.96 -16.71 -0.70
N ARG A 35 3.55 -16.46 0.53
CA ARG A 35 2.68 -17.33 1.31
C ARG A 35 1.80 -16.47 2.21
N LEU A 36 0.55 -16.91 2.39
CA LEU A 36 -0.34 -16.39 3.41
C LEU A 36 -0.31 -17.33 4.61
N ASN A 37 -0.22 -16.81 5.83
CA ASN A 37 -0.22 -17.62 7.05
C ASN A 37 -1.47 -18.50 7.18
N GLN A 38 -2.64 -18.01 6.76
CA GLN A 38 -3.91 -18.77 6.77
C GLN A 38 -3.90 -20.01 5.88
N ASP A 39 -3.06 -20.05 4.84
CA ASP A 39 -3.02 -21.17 3.88
C ASP A 39 -2.23 -22.38 4.42
N SER A 40 -1.57 -22.29 5.59
CA SER A 40 -0.82 -23.44 6.14
C SER A 40 -1.06 -23.70 7.62
N HIS A 41 -1.75 -24.80 7.91
CA HIS A 41 -1.55 -25.55 9.13
C HIS A 41 -0.58 -26.69 8.81
N SER A 42 0.58 -26.71 9.47
CA SER A 42 1.66 -27.70 9.35
C SER A 42 2.61 -27.54 8.15
N MET A 43 3.90 -27.30 8.45
CA MET A 43 4.96 -28.31 8.39
C MET A 43 6.31 -27.60 8.53
N THR A 44 7.09 -28.03 9.54
CA THR A 44 8.46 -27.61 9.87
C THR A 44 8.61 -26.19 10.39
N GLY A 45 9.32 -26.01 11.51
CA GLY A 45 9.43 -24.78 12.31
C GLY A 45 10.16 -23.62 11.62
N GLN A 46 9.68 -23.19 10.45
CA GLN A 46 10.11 -22.00 9.73
C GLN A 46 9.02 -20.93 9.79
N HIS A 47 9.27 -19.99 10.71
CA HIS A 47 8.75 -18.63 10.88
C HIS A 47 7.26 -18.36 10.58
N ASP A 48 6.49 -18.05 11.64
CA ASP A 48 5.18 -17.39 11.59
C ASP A 48 5.25 -16.09 10.75
N GLY A 49 4.69 -16.08 9.54
CA GLY A 49 4.74 -14.91 8.66
C GLY A 49 4.14 -15.12 7.26
N SER A 50 3.37 -14.13 6.82
CA SER A 50 2.91 -13.99 5.44
C SER A 50 3.95 -13.17 4.64
N PHE A 51 4.19 -13.55 3.39
CA PHE A 51 5.07 -12.85 2.46
C PHE A 51 4.38 -12.65 1.11
N TYR A 52 4.49 -11.45 0.54
CA TYR A 52 4.00 -11.14 -0.80
C TYR A 52 5.02 -10.29 -1.57
N HIS A 53 5.05 -10.48 -2.87
CA HIS A 53 5.57 -9.49 -3.80
C HIS A 53 4.52 -8.44 -4.08
N THR A 54 4.95 -7.26 -4.50
CA THR A 54 4.06 -6.15 -4.75
C THR A 54 4.60 -5.30 -5.88
N HIS A 55 3.73 -4.86 -6.77
CA HIS A 55 4.11 -4.00 -7.89
C HIS A 55 3.40 -2.66 -7.78
N PHE A 56 4.15 -1.58 -8.04
CA PHE A 56 3.69 -0.20 -7.93
C PHE A 56 3.54 0.39 -9.34
N TYR A 57 2.33 0.82 -9.69
CA TYR A 57 2.02 1.44 -10.98
C TYR A 57 1.57 2.88 -10.82
N ALA A 58 2.01 3.72 -11.75
CA ALA A 58 1.44 5.04 -11.96
C ALA A 58 0.12 4.83 -12.70
N PHE A 59 -0.97 5.36 -12.16
CA PHE A 59 -2.28 5.24 -12.81
C PHE A 59 -3.05 6.56 -12.68
N PRO A 60 -2.59 7.63 -13.35
CA PRO A 60 -3.25 8.93 -13.32
C PRO A 60 -4.51 8.91 -14.21
N LEU A 61 -5.54 8.18 -13.80
CA LEU A 61 -6.71 7.90 -14.66
C LEU A 61 -7.41 9.17 -15.14
N LEU A 62 -7.48 10.21 -14.31
CA LEU A 62 -8.08 11.50 -14.71
C LEU A 62 -7.28 12.17 -15.83
N GLN A 63 -5.95 12.02 -15.84
CA GLN A 63 -5.11 12.56 -16.90
C GLN A 63 -5.22 11.73 -18.19
N ILE A 64 -5.25 10.40 -18.05
CA ILE A 64 -5.40 9.49 -19.19
C ILE A 64 -6.73 9.72 -19.91
N LEU A 65 -7.81 10.01 -19.16
CA LEU A 65 -9.15 10.24 -19.69
C LEU A 65 -9.46 11.72 -19.99
N ASP A 66 -8.50 12.62 -19.82
CA ASP A 66 -8.67 14.09 -19.93
C ASP A 66 -9.89 14.62 -19.14
N LEU A 67 -10.14 14.02 -17.98
CA LEU A 67 -11.34 14.26 -17.18
C LEU A 67 -11.06 15.33 -16.11
N TYR A 68 -11.30 16.58 -16.47
CA TYR A 68 -11.39 17.72 -15.53
C TYR A 68 -10.14 17.99 -14.68
N THR A 69 -8.95 17.72 -15.21
CA THR A 69 -7.69 18.09 -14.56
C THR A 69 -7.10 19.33 -15.22
N PRO A 70 -7.07 20.49 -14.54
CA PRO A 70 -6.29 21.63 -15.01
C PRO A 70 -4.86 21.16 -15.32
N THR A 71 -4.25 21.64 -16.39
CA THR A 71 -2.91 21.21 -16.88
C THR A 71 -1.80 21.31 -15.83
N LYS A 72 -2.03 21.99 -14.69
CA LYS A 72 -1.10 22.14 -13.56
C LYS A 72 -1.47 21.34 -12.31
N CYS A 73 -2.51 20.53 -12.37
CA CYS A 73 -3.00 19.66 -11.28
C CYS A 73 -2.43 18.23 -11.40
N ASN A 74 -1.16 18.11 -11.77
CA ASN A 74 -0.43 16.84 -11.85
C ASN A 74 0.89 16.94 -11.09
N PRO A 75 0.88 16.77 -9.76
CA PRO A 75 2.07 16.97 -8.93
C PRO A 75 3.15 15.90 -9.13
N ASP A 76 2.79 14.73 -9.67
CA ASP A 76 3.76 13.64 -9.94
C ASP A 76 4.34 13.71 -11.34
N GLY A 77 3.61 14.25 -12.32
CA GLY A 77 4.06 14.39 -13.70
C GLY A 77 3.85 13.15 -14.57
N TYR A 78 3.24 12.07 -14.05
CA TYR A 78 2.85 10.91 -14.87
C TYR A 78 1.62 11.25 -15.71
N LEU A 79 1.60 10.84 -16.98
CA LEU A 79 0.49 11.08 -17.91
C LEU A 79 -0.16 9.78 -18.40
N ASP A 80 0.52 8.66 -18.18
CA ASP A 80 0.20 7.33 -18.68
C ASP A 80 0.32 6.27 -17.58
N LEU A 81 -0.17 5.06 -17.90
CA LEU A 81 0.03 3.89 -17.05
C LEU A 81 1.49 3.44 -17.19
N ASP A 82 2.27 3.57 -16.11
CA ASP A 82 3.68 3.19 -16.09
C ASP A 82 4.02 2.34 -14.86
N ILE A 83 5.01 1.46 -14.99
CA ILE A 83 5.53 0.67 -13.89
C ILE A 83 6.61 1.47 -13.16
N ILE A 84 6.42 1.69 -11.87
CA ILE A 84 7.40 2.40 -11.05
C ILE A 84 8.35 1.43 -10.39
N MET A 85 7.83 0.30 -9.89
CA MET A 85 8.63 -0.65 -9.13
C MET A 85 8.03 -2.05 -9.10
N PHE A 86 8.90 -3.03 -9.30
CA PHE A 86 8.68 -4.45 -8.95
C PHE A 86 9.50 -4.78 -7.70
N THR A 87 8.91 -5.48 -6.73
CA THR A 87 9.63 -5.85 -5.51
C THR A 87 10.55 -7.07 -5.68
N GLU A 88 10.34 -7.87 -6.73
CA GLU A 88 11.11 -9.08 -7.03
C GLU A 88 12.58 -8.78 -7.31
N ILE A 89 12.85 -7.59 -7.84
CA ILE A 89 14.20 -7.09 -8.14
C ILE A 89 14.78 -6.27 -6.98
N ASP A 90 14.00 -6.02 -5.93
CA ASP A 90 14.41 -5.22 -4.79
C ASP A 90 14.89 -6.10 -3.63
N PRO A 91 16.21 -6.20 -3.38
CA PRO A 91 16.73 -7.09 -2.34
C PRO A 91 16.27 -6.69 -0.94
N THR A 92 15.95 -5.41 -0.71
CA THR A 92 15.46 -4.94 0.58
C THR A 92 14.03 -5.40 0.88
N TRP A 93 13.23 -5.67 -0.15
CA TRP A 93 11.87 -6.16 0.07
C TRP A 93 11.82 -7.59 0.59
N ASN A 94 12.73 -8.44 0.10
CA ASN A 94 12.78 -9.85 0.46
C ASN A 94 13.50 -10.11 1.79
N ASN A 95 14.41 -9.22 2.21
CA ASN A 95 15.16 -9.37 3.45
C ASN A 95 14.88 -8.22 4.43
N PRO A 96 14.11 -8.46 5.52
CA PRO A 96 13.76 -7.42 6.48
C PRO A 96 14.98 -6.86 7.23
N GLY A 97 16.07 -7.64 7.35
CA GLY A 97 17.33 -7.14 7.91
C GLY A 97 17.98 -6.09 7.02
N LEU A 98 18.01 -6.31 5.69
CA LEU A 98 18.47 -5.28 4.75
C LEU A 98 17.53 -4.06 4.74
N ALA A 99 16.21 -4.25 4.81
CA ALA A 99 15.27 -3.15 4.94
C ALA A 99 15.51 -2.32 6.21
N PHE A 100 15.83 -2.96 7.34
CA PHE A 100 16.19 -2.27 8.58
C PHE A 100 17.46 -1.43 8.43
N PHE A 101 18.49 -1.95 7.76
CA PHE A 101 19.72 -1.19 7.48
C PHE A 101 19.50 0.01 6.56
N GLN A 102 18.60 -0.13 5.56
CA GLN A 102 18.25 0.99 4.68
C GLN A 102 17.40 2.05 5.39
N HIS A 103 16.60 1.65 6.38
CA HIS A 103 15.64 2.49 7.09
C HIS A 103 15.89 2.44 8.61
N PRO A 104 16.97 3.07 9.11
CA PRO A 104 17.35 3.01 10.53
C PRO A 104 16.32 3.64 11.46
N GLU A 105 15.42 4.50 10.96
CA GLU A 105 14.29 5.04 11.72
C GLU A 105 13.36 3.95 12.26
N SER A 106 13.38 2.75 11.66
CA SER A 106 12.64 1.59 12.16
C SER A 106 13.04 1.23 13.59
N ALA A 107 14.28 1.50 14.01
CA ALA A 107 14.75 1.31 15.38
C ALA A 107 14.00 2.20 16.38
N ALA A 108 13.66 3.44 15.98
CA ALA A 108 12.93 4.37 16.84
C ALA A 108 11.50 3.90 17.14
N VAL A 109 10.91 3.11 16.24
CA VAL A 109 9.51 2.65 16.32
C VAL A 109 9.38 1.14 16.61
N ALA A 110 10.50 0.46 16.84
CA ALA A 110 10.54 -0.96 17.22
C ALA A 110 10.29 -1.20 18.73
N ASN A 111 9.89 -0.16 19.47
CA ASN A 111 9.67 -0.24 20.90
C ASN A 111 8.18 -0.55 21.24
N PRO A 112 7.90 -1.18 22.38
CA PRO A 112 6.52 -1.52 22.77
C PRO A 112 5.59 -0.32 22.89
N VAL A 113 6.11 0.85 23.30
CA VAL A 113 5.31 2.09 23.43
C VAL A 113 4.82 2.56 22.06
N ALA A 114 5.68 2.50 21.04
CA ALA A 114 5.35 2.84 19.66
C ALA A 114 4.29 1.89 19.08
N HIS A 115 4.36 0.60 19.42
CA HIS A 115 3.33 -0.37 19.03
C HIS A 115 1.99 -0.12 19.73
N LEU A 116 2.00 0.21 21.02
CA LEU A 116 0.80 0.56 21.78
C LEU A 116 0.17 1.87 21.28
N ALA A 117 0.97 2.82 20.80
CA ALA A 117 0.47 4.06 20.22
C ALA A 117 -0.46 3.82 19.01
N CYS A 118 -0.24 2.73 18.26
CA CYS A 118 -1.10 2.36 17.13
C CYS A 118 -2.54 1.96 17.55
N ALA A 119 -2.78 1.69 18.84
CA ALA A 119 -4.14 1.41 19.35
C ALA A 119 -5.07 2.63 19.25
N ALA A 120 -4.54 3.84 19.50
CA ALA A 120 -5.29 5.08 19.37
C ALA A 120 -5.75 5.32 17.92
N GLU A 121 -4.84 5.09 16.97
CA GLU A 121 -5.18 5.17 15.55
C GLU A 121 -6.19 4.10 15.13
N SER A 122 -6.04 2.87 15.62
CA SER A 122 -6.98 1.77 15.37
C SER A 122 -8.40 2.19 15.74
N ALA A 123 -8.61 2.84 16.89
CA ALA A 123 -9.92 3.33 17.30
C ALA A 123 -10.50 4.38 16.33
N LEU A 124 -9.67 5.31 15.84
CA LEU A 124 -10.10 6.34 14.89
C LEU A 124 -10.51 5.76 13.54
N VAL A 125 -9.67 4.89 12.96
CA VAL A 125 -9.97 4.29 11.65
C VAL A 125 -11.11 3.28 11.74
N THR A 126 -11.30 2.61 12.88
CA THR A 126 -12.51 1.81 13.16
C THR A 126 -13.77 2.69 13.20
N ALA A 127 -13.67 3.88 13.78
CA ALA A 127 -14.72 4.89 13.74
C ALA A 127 -14.80 5.62 12.38
N ARG A 128 -14.07 5.16 11.35
CA ARG A 128 -14.02 5.71 9.99
C ARG A 128 -13.54 7.16 9.92
N LYS A 129 -12.79 7.59 10.92
CA LYS A 129 -12.10 8.88 10.92
C LYS A 129 -10.74 8.75 10.25
N GLU A 130 -10.20 9.89 9.87
CA GLU A 130 -8.87 10.03 9.28
C GLU A 130 -7.79 9.45 10.23
N PRO A 131 -6.77 8.76 9.68
CA PRO A 131 -5.65 8.27 10.47
C PRO A 131 -4.80 9.42 11.03
N ILE A 132 -4.01 9.15 12.08
CA ILE A 132 -3.19 10.17 12.73
C ILE A 132 -1.88 10.35 11.97
N GLU A 133 -1.68 11.53 11.38
CA GLU A 133 -0.48 11.84 10.59
C GLU A 133 0.84 11.71 11.37
N SER A 134 0.86 12.06 12.66
CA SER A 134 2.07 11.99 13.48
C SER A 134 2.52 10.54 13.76
N LEU A 135 1.62 9.56 13.68
CA LEU A 135 1.90 8.14 13.87
C LEU A 135 2.27 7.45 12.55
N TRP A 136 3.23 8.01 11.81
CA TRP A 136 3.61 7.56 10.45
C TRP A 136 4.10 6.11 10.35
N TRP A 137 4.39 5.44 11.48
CA TRP A 137 4.76 4.01 11.52
C TRP A 137 3.56 3.07 11.74
N CYS A 138 2.41 3.61 12.13
CA CYS A 138 1.18 2.86 12.36
C CYS A 138 0.29 2.87 11.13
N THR A 139 -0.43 1.76 10.92
CA THR A 139 -1.52 1.62 9.95
C THR A 139 -2.76 1.07 10.63
N GLY A 140 -3.21 1.76 11.67
CA GLY A 140 -4.39 1.38 12.47
C GLY A 140 -4.49 -0.11 12.76
N THR A 141 -5.60 -0.73 12.36
CA THR A 141 -5.87 -2.15 12.62
C THR A 141 -5.00 -3.11 11.80
N TRP A 142 -4.31 -2.62 10.78
CA TRP A 142 -3.48 -3.46 9.91
C TRP A 142 -2.14 -3.82 10.53
N GLY A 143 -1.62 -2.97 11.42
CA GLY A 143 -0.40 -3.20 12.19
C GLY A 143 0.62 -2.09 12.02
N ASN A 144 1.90 -2.47 12.00
CA ASN A 144 3.02 -1.56 11.83
C ASN A 144 3.54 -1.60 10.39
N ILE A 145 3.95 -0.44 9.88
CA ILE A 145 4.56 -0.30 8.56
C ILE A 145 5.97 -0.89 8.53
N TYR A 146 6.76 -0.75 9.60
CA TYR A 146 8.15 -1.21 9.61
C TYR A 146 8.25 -2.68 10.05
N PRO A 147 9.25 -3.43 9.54
CA PRO A 147 10.19 -3.05 8.47
C PRO A 147 9.50 -2.94 7.09
N LEU A 148 10.05 -2.09 6.20
CA LEU A 148 9.58 -1.88 4.82
C LEU A 148 9.96 -3.05 3.91
N ALA A 149 9.44 -4.22 4.26
CA ALA A 149 9.67 -5.48 3.58
C ALA A 149 8.33 -6.22 3.40
N GLY A 150 8.30 -7.17 2.45
CA GLY A 150 7.11 -7.96 2.15
C GLY A 150 6.71 -8.95 3.25
N HIS A 151 7.57 -9.16 4.25
CA HIS A 151 7.32 -10.04 5.39
C HIS A 151 6.44 -9.34 6.43
N ILE A 152 5.33 -9.97 6.79
CA ILE A 152 4.38 -9.48 7.79
C ILE A 152 3.80 -10.62 8.61
N ARG A 153 3.41 -10.33 9.85
CA ARG A 153 2.76 -11.31 10.73
C ARG A 153 1.24 -11.42 10.53
N SER A 154 0.65 -10.57 9.69
CA SER A 154 -0.80 -10.51 9.56
C SER A 154 -1.39 -11.84 9.11
N GLN A 155 -2.54 -12.17 9.70
CA GLN A 155 -3.17 -13.48 9.64
C GLN A 155 -4.24 -13.55 8.56
N ASP A 156 -5.06 -12.50 8.40
CA ASP A 156 -6.13 -12.47 7.41
C ASP A 156 -5.71 -11.84 6.08
N PHE A 157 -6.23 -12.38 4.98
CA PHE A 157 -5.90 -11.93 3.61
C PHE A 157 -6.03 -10.40 3.43
N ASN A 158 -7.20 -9.82 3.73
CA ASN A 158 -7.48 -8.39 3.49
C ASN A 158 -6.52 -7.47 4.26
N ARG A 159 -6.29 -7.75 5.55
CA ARG A 159 -5.35 -6.99 6.38
C ARG A 159 -3.92 -7.14 5.91
N THR A 160 -3.55 -8.36 5.50
CA THR A 160 -2.21 -8.71 5.03
C THR A 160 -1.89 -7.93 3.76
N THR A 161 -2.73 -8.04 2.73
CA THR A 161 -2.51 -7.38 1.44
C THR A 161 -2.64 -5.86 1.54
N GLY A 162 -3.60 -5.36 2.33
CA GLY A 162 -3.74 -3.92 2.61
C GLY A 162 -2.51 -3.34 3.34
N LEU A 163 -1.98 -4.05 4.34
CA LEU A 163 -0.76 -3.62 5.04
C LEU A 163 0.43 -3.56 4.07
N ILE A 164 0.61 -4.58 3.25
CA ILE A 164 1.73 -4.66 2.30
C ILE A 164 1.65 -3.52 1.29
N ALA A 165 0.45 -3.19 0.79
CA ALA A 165 0.26 -2.02 -0.06
C ALA A 165 0.66 -0.71 0.64
N ALA A 166 0.29 -0.55 1.92
CA ALA A 166 0.69 0.62 2.71
C ALA A 166 2.21 0.68 2.95
N LYS A 167 2.85 -0.47 3.20
CA LYS A 167 4.32 -0.57 3.32
C LYS A 167 5.02 -0.15 2.03
N LEU A 168 4.59 -0.68 0.89
CA LEU A 168 5.16 -0.30 -0.40
C LEU A 168 5.00 1.20 -0.64
N LEU A 169 3.82 1.76 -0.39
CA LEU A 169 3.58 3.19 -0.54
C LEU A 169 4.52 4.03 0.36
N SER A 170 4.70 3.63 1.62
CA SER A 170 5.65 4.30 2.52
C SER A 170 7.11 4.18 2.07
N GLN A 171 7.50 3.05 1.47
CA GLN A 171 8.80 2.87 0.84
C GLN A 171 8.99 3.81 -0.37
N GLN A 172 7.95 4.03 -1.17
CA GLN A 172 8.01 5.01 -2.27
C GLN A 172 8.19 6.44 -1.77
N HIS A 173 7.56 6.79 -0.64
CA HIS A 173 7.80 8.08 0.02
C HIS A 173 9.24 8.24 0.48
N ARG A 174 9.82 7.20 1.09
CA ARG A 174 11.23 7.19 1.49
C ARG A 174 12.19 7.30 0.32
N ARG A 175 11.84 6.69 -0.82
CA ARG A 175 12.62 6.77 -2.07
C ARG A 175 12.38 8.07 -2.85
N GLY A 176 11.45 8.93 -2.41
CA GLY A 176 11.10 10.18 -3.08
C GLY A 176 10.30 10.00 -4.40
N LEU A 177 9.85 8.78 -4.68
CA LEU A 177 9.04 8.43 -5.86
C LEU A 177 7.55 8.73 -5.66
N ALA A 178 7.10 8.73 -4.40
CA ALA A 178 5.81 9.27 -4.00
C ALA A 178 6.01 10.64 -3.34
N ARG A 179 5.12 11.59 -3.66
CA ARG A 179 5.19 12.98 -3.20
C ARG A 179 4.01 13.32 -2.32
N ARG A 180 4.21 14.30 -1.43
CA ARG A 180 3.13 14.94 -0.72
C ARG A 180 2.47 15.98 -1.62
N THR A 181 1.16 15.92 -1.71
CA THR A 181 0.31 16.70 -2.62
C THR A 181 -0.81 17.44 -1.88
N MET A 182 -0.84 17.31 -0.55
CA MET A 182 -1.79 18.00 0.32
C MET A 182 -1.11 19.13 1.11
N GLY A 183 -1.85 20.21 1.32
CA GLY A 183 -1.48 21.39 2.09
C GLY A 183 -1.06 22.58 1.23
N ASP A 184 -1.11 23.78 1.84
CA ASP A 184 -0.90 25.06 1.14
C ASP A 184 0.47 25.19 0.47
N GLU A 185 1.50 24.54 1.01
CA GLU A 185 2.85 24.52 0.44
C GLU A 185 2.95 23.66 -0.83
N ASN A 186 1.99 22.76 -1.07
CA ASN A 186 2.03 21.75 -2.14
C ASN A 186 1.02 22.00 -3.27
N LEU A 187 0.43 23.19 -3.35
CA LEU A 187 -0.64 23.52 -4.30
C LEU A 187 -0.25 23.39 -5.78
N CYS A 188 0.98 23.75 -6.13
CA CYS A 188 1.45 23.75 -7.53
C CYS A 188 2.39 22.59 -7.85
N ARG A 189 3.00 22.00 -6.83
CA ARG A 189 4.08 21.01 -6.98
C ARG A 189 4.07 20.09 -5.79
N GLY A 190 4.19 18.78 -6.03
CA GLY A 190 4.40 17.82 -4.96
C GLY A 190 5.78 17.98 -4.33
N SER A 191 5.85 17.99 -2.99
CA SER A 191 7.12 17.97 -2.26
C SER A 191 7.54 16.54 -1.92
N ILE A 192 8.85 16.34 -1.74
CA ILE A 192 9.36 15.08 -1.19
C ILE A 192 9.02 15.05 0.29
N TYR A 193 8.27 14.03 0.71
CA TYR A 193 7.90 13.81 2.09
C TYR A 193 8.27 12.38 2.47
N PRO A 194 9.37 12.17 3.23
CA PRO A 194 9.93 10.83 3.46
C PRO A 194 9.03 9.88 4.25
N THR A 195 8.20 10.42 5.15
CA THR A 195 7.16 9.66 5.86
C THR A 195 5.88 9.59 5.04
N ILE A 196 5.05 8.58 5.26
CA ILE A 196 3.76 8.50 4.56
C ILE A 196 2.77 9.55 5.11
N PRO A 197 2.18 10.42 4.26
CA PRO A 197 1.09 11.31 4.64
C PRO A 197 -0.23 10.53 4.52
N LYS A 198 -0.72 9.94 5.60
CA LYS A 198 -1.78 8.90 5.54
C LYS A 198 -3.14 9.47 5.14
N SER A 199 -3.44 10.68 5.57
CA SER A 199 -4.62 11.49 5.24
C SER A 199 -4.74 11.83 3.76
N GLN A 200 -3.61 11.82 3.07
CA GLN A 200 -3.56 12.01 1.62
C GLN A 200 -4.08 10.78 0.87
N TYR A 201 -4.16 9.61 1.50
CA TYR A 201 -4.41 8.35 0.80
C TYR A 201 -5.66 7.62 1.27
N LYS A 202 -6.42 7.14 0.30
CA LYS A 202 -7.48 6.15 0.49
C LYS A 202 -7.28 4.99 -0.46
N LEU A 203 -7.76 3.82 -0.07
CA LEU A 203 -7.67 2.60 -0.87
C LEU A 203 -9.06 2.12 -1.28
N THR A 204 -9.15 1.54 -2.46
CA THR A 204 -10.30 0.71 -2.86
C THR A 204 -9.76 -0.59 -3.40
N GLN A 205 -10.27 -1.71 -2.90
CA GLN A 205 -9.89 -3.00 -3.46
C GLN A 205 -10.58 -3.20 -4.80
N PHE A 206 -9.81 -3.43 -5.86
CA PHE A 206 -10.33 -3.70 -7.21
C PHE A 206 -10.45 -5.21 -7.47
N TRP A 207 -9.48 -6.00 -7.00
CA TRP A 207 -9.43 -7.47 -7.17
C TRP A 207 -9.14 -8.15 -5.81
N PRO A 208 -9.69 -9.35 -5.52
CA PRO A 208 -10.54 -10.21 -6.36
C PRO A 208 -12.02 -9.83 -6.41
N LYS A 209 -12.53 -9.13 -5.39
CA LYS A 209 -13.83 -8.46 -5.45
C LYS A 209 -13.57 -6.96 -5.52
N SER A 210 -14.32 -6.26 -6.37
CA SER A 210 -14.22 -4.80 -6.50
C SER A 210 -15.04 -4.11 -5.40
N GLN A 211 -14.56 -2.96 -4.96
CA GLN A 211 -15.19 -2.09 -3.97
C GLN A 211 -15.69 -0.87 -4.71
N THR A 212 -17.01 -0.69 -4.78
CA THR A 212 -17.64 0.29 -5.66
C THR A 212 -18.32 1.42 -4.89
N GLN A 213 -18.66 1.21 -3.62
CA GLN A 213 -19.44 2.17 -2.86
C GLN A 213 -18.59 3.16 -2.06
N ARG A 214 -17.43 2.73 -1.56
CA ARG A 214 -16.65 3.55 -0.61
C ARG A 214 -15.16 3.26 -0.66
N ALA A 215 -14.33 4.31 -0.65
CA ALA A 215 -12.90 4.20 -0.40
C ALA A 215 -12.58 4.16 1.11
N MET A 216 -11.63 3.31 1.50
CA MET A 216 -11.23 3.09 2.88
C MET A 216 -9.99 3.92 3.24
N TRP A 217 -9.89 4.30 4.51
CA TRP A 217 -8.63 4.86 5.05
C TRP A 217 -7.59 3.76 5.26
N LEU A 218 -6.31 4.15 5.25
CA LEU A 218 -5.24 3.23 5.65
C LEU A 218 -5.48 2.76 7.09
N GLY A 219 -5.51 1.45 7.31
CA GLY A 219 -5.72 0.85 8.63
C GLY A 219 -7.19 0.54 8.98
N GLU A 220 -8.15 0.85 8.11
CA GLU A 220 -9.57 0.57 8.38
C GLU A 220 -9.81 -0.95 8.57
N PRO A 221 -10.52 -1.40 9.63
CA PRO A 221 -10.72 -2.82 9.91
C PRO A 221 -11.35 -3.57 8.73
N PRO A 222 -10.81 -4.74 8.33
CA PRO A 222 -11.37 -5.56 7.25
C PRO A 222 -12.87 -5.88 7.39
N GLN A 223 -13.39 -5.87 8.62
CA GLN A 223 -14.79 -6.10 8.93
C GLN A 223 -15.71 -4.98 8.43
N THR A 224 -15.21 -3.74 8.29
CA THR A 224 -16.00 -2.59 7.84
C THR A 224 -15.83 -2.30 6.35
N TRP A 225 -14.99 -3.07 5.66
CA TRP A 225 -14.85 -2.99 4.21
C TRP A 225 -16.16 -3.42 3.56
N GLU A 226 -16.43 -2.95 2.35
CA GLU A 226 -17.63 -3.35 1.60
C GLU A 226 -17.62 -4.86 1.38
N GLY A 227 -18.62 -5.61 1.85
CA GLY A 227 -18.59 -7.09 1.77
C GLY A 227 -17.66 -7.78 2.78
N GLY A 228 -16.99 -7.02 3.66
CA GLY A 228 -16.31 -7.50 4.86
C GLY A 228 -15.21 -8.56 4.63
N PRO A 229 -15.05 -9.52 5.56
CA PRO A 229 -14.06 -10.59 5.42
C PRO A 229 -14.30 -11.52 4.21
N GLY A 230 -15.52 -11.58 3.70
CA GLY A 230 -15.91 -12.42 2.54
C GLY A 230 -15.38 -11.94 1.18
N ARG A 231 -14.49 -10.93 1.18
CA ARG A 231 -13.76 -10.47 -0.01
C ARG A 231 -12.60 -11.39 -0.38
N HIS A 232 -12.06 -12.14 0.57
CA HIS A 232 -11.13 -13.23 0.29
C HIS A 232 -11.87 -14.37 -0.44
N ILE A 233 -11.34 -14.85 -1.56
CA ILE A 233 -11.90 -15.97 -2.30
C ILE A 233 -10.96 -17.18 -2.14
N PRO A 234 -11.37 -18.21 -1.37
CA PRO A 234 -10.57 -19.41 -1.19
C PRO A 234 -10.28 -20.11 -2.53
N GLY A 235 -9.07 -20.65 -2.69
CA GLY A 235 -8.69 -21.50 -3.82
C GLY A 235 -8.24 -20.77 -5.10
N THR A 236 -8.79 -19.59 -5.42
CA THR A 236 -8.47 -18.88 -6.68
C THR A 236 -7.97 -17.44 -6.53
N GLY A 237 -8.07 -16.83 -5.33
CA GLY A 237 -7.82 -15.40 -5.16
C GLY A 237 -7.08 -15.04 -3.88
N ASN A 238 -5.80 -15.41 -3.84
CA ASN A 238 -4.89 -15.01 -2.75
C ASN A 238 -3.98 -13.84 -3.13
N ASP A 239 -4.14 -13.28 -4.32
CA ASP A 239 -3.51 -12.02 -4.73
C ASP A 239 -4.52 -10.87 -4.51
N ALA A 240 -4.08 -9.62 -4.49
CA ALA A 240 -5.00 -8.49 -4.38
C ALA A 240 -4.55 -7.35 -5.27
N MET A 241 -5.49 -6.55 -5.74
CA MET A 241 -5.20 -5.30 -6.43
C MET A 241 -5.98 -4.17 -5.77
N TYR A 242 -5.27 -3.09 -5.44
CA TYR A 242 -5.80 -1.89 -4.82
C TYR A 242 -5.57 -0.70 -5.74
N MET A 243 -6.62 0.10 -5.89
CA MET A 243 -6.50 1.44 -6.45
C MET A 243 -6.26 2.42 -5.30
N ILE A 244 -5.23 3.24 -5.44
CA ILE A 244 -4.87 4.28 -4.48
C ILE A 244 -5.46 5.60 -4.95
N TRP A 245 -6.37 6.10 -4.14
CA TRP A 245 -6.89 7.45 -4.25
C TRP A 245 -5.98 8.38 -3.47
N ARG A 246 -5.58 9.46 -4.12
CA ARG A 246 -4.75 10.50 -3.54
C ARG A 246 -5.54 11.80 -3.44
N TRP A 247 -5.40 12.49 -2.32
CA TRP A 247 -5.84 13.86 -2.19
C TRP A 247 -4.78 14.81 -2.75
N THR A 248 -5.16 15.58 -3.76
CA THR A 248 -4.29 16.59 -4.38
C THR A 248 -4.94 17.95 -4.23
N ASP A 249 -4.23 18.87 -3.58
CA ASP A 249 -4.59 20.29 -3.57
C ASP A 249 -3.95 20.96 -4.79
N CYS A 250 -4.77 21.61 -5.61
CA CYS A 250 -4.34 22.16 -6.88
C CYS A 250 -4.47 23.67 -6.92
N CYS A 251 -3.43 24.32 -7.43
CA CYS A 251 -3.49 25.72 -7.78
C CYS A 251 -4.25 25.88 -9.10
N SER A 252 -5.47 26.42 -9.01
CA SER A 252 -6.14 26.98 -10.17
C SER A 252 -5.65 28.41 -10.36
N LYS A 253 -4.75 28.63 -11.32
CA LYS A 253 -4.68 29.94 -11.96
C LYS A 253 -5.71 29.91 -13.08
N LEU A 254 -6.86 30.56 -12.84
CA LEU A 254 -7.74 31.05 -13.90
C LEU A 254 -6.94 31.93 -14.86
#